data_AF-A0A165TAF2-F1
#
_entry.id   AF-A0A165TAF2-F1
#
_cell.length_a   1.000
_cell.length_b   1.000
_cell.length_c   1.000
_cell.angle_alpha   90.00
_cell.angle_beta   90.00
_cell.angle_gamma   90.00
#
_symmetry.space_group_name_H-M   'P 1'
#
loop_
_entity.id
_entity.type
_entity.pdbx_description
1 polymer ?
#
loop_
_entity_poly.entity_id
_entity_poly.type
_entity_poly.pdbx_seq_one_letter_code
_entity_poly.pdbx_strand_id
1 'polypeptide(L)'
;MNPDAPVSVVVGTLATSGSVATLTGLYGAFKGLSQPGLLAGTAAFNSGVAGAVFFSVREYVVSPLLLSSITSEQYERRRREIEARHLEKETGKSVSPAREHLSWSEMRVHKLLDTTVSGAFTGGLLNAWKRGRGGILPGTVTGSIVCALLQVGYNELSVQRLKYVSRRLKQSQDASKNSPVLVAQETKVPSSLPDSDESDSEPKKTVADRIISLFGLSKVPDDQYLEKLRQERDAYVRRIHRLEAQIEEEKRSKPSAVS
;
A
#
# COMPACT_ATOMS: atom_id res chain seq x y z
N MET A 1 -17.12 -15.80 -6.77
CA MET A 1 -16.16 -15.86 -5.64
C MET A 1 -14.87 -15.20 -6.10
N ASN A 2 -14.19 -14.41 -5.27
CA ASN A 2 -12.97 -13.71 -5.68
C ASN A 2 -11.81 -14.72 -5.85
N PRO A 3 -11.20 -14.87 -7.04
CA PRO A 3 -10.12 -15.84 -7.26
C PRO A 3 -8.86 -15.53 -6.46
N ASP A 4 -8.67 -14.29 -6.05
CA ASP A 4 -7.49 -13.85 -5.29
C ASP A 4 -7.69 -14.00 -3.76
N ALA A 5 -8.86 -14.52 -3.35
CA ALA A 5 -9.22 -14.75 -1.95
C ALA A 5 -8.15 -15.51 -1.15
N PRO A 6 -7.68 -16.71 -1.57
CA PRO A 6 -6.70 -17.46 -0.80
C PRO A 6 -5.38 -16.69 -0.63
N VAL A 7 -4.94 -15.97 -1.66
CA VAL A 7 -3.72 -15.14 -1.59
C VAL A 7 -3.92 -14.00 -0.59
N SER A 8 -5.06 -13.31 -0.64
CA SER A 8 -5.37 -12.23 0.30
C SER A 8 -5.42 -12.73 1.75
N VAL A 9 -5.97 -13.92 1.99
CA VAL A 9 -6.00 -14.52 3.33
C VAL A 9 -4.59 -14.84 3.82
N VAL A 10 -3.76 -15.49 2.99
CA VAL A 10 -2.38 -15.85 3.36
C VAL A 10 -1.55 -14.60 3.61
N VAL A 11 -1.57 -13.63 2.70
CA VAL A 11 -0.80 -12.38 2.81
C VAL A 11 -1.25 -11.58 4.04
N GLY A 12 -2.55 -11.43 4.25
CA GLY A 12 -3.09 -10.76 5.43
C GLY A 12 -2.64 -11.42 6.73
N THR A 13 -2.72 -12.75 6.80
CA THR A 13 -2.32 -13.54 7.97
C THR A 13 -0.84 -13.39 8.29
N LEU A 14 0.02 -13.48 7.27
CA LEU A 14 1.46 -13.32 7.43
C LEU A 14 1.83 -11.89 7.84
N ALA A 15 1.17 -10.89 7.26
CA ALA A 15 1.39 -9.49 7.63
C ALA A 15 0.98 -9.22 9.09
N THR A 16 -0.19 -9.72 9.53
CA THR A 16 -0.65 -9.54 10.91
C THR A 16 0.27 -10.24 11.90
N SER A 17 0.61 -11.51 11.65
CA SER A 17 1.50 -12.28 12.54
C SER A 17 2.88 -11.67 12.64
N GLY A 18 3.51 -11.31 11.52
CA GLY A 18 4.81 -10.64 11.51
C GLY A 18 4.81 -9.29 12.22
N SER A 19 3.78 -8.47 12.02
CA SER A 19 3.67 -7.15 12.68
C SER A 19 3.55 -7.30 14.21
N VAL A 20 2.67 -8.20 14.66
CA VAL A 20 2.46 -8.42 16.11
C VAL A 20 3.68 -9.06 16.76
N ALA A 21 4.35 -10.00 16.08
CA ALA A 21 5.59 -10.60 16.55
C ALA A 21 6.68 -9.54 16.75
N THR A 22 6.84 -8.66 15.76
CA THR A 22 7.84 -7.58 15.78
C THR A 22 7.58 -6.62 16.93
N LEU A 23 6.34 -6.14 17.08
CA LEU A 23 5.97 -5.23 18.17
C LEU A 23 6.15 -5.87 19.54
N THR A 24 5.77 -7.14 19.69
CA THR A 24 5.90 -7.87 20.97
C THR A 24 7.35 -8.15 21.31
N GLY A 25 8.17 -8.55 20.33
CA GLY A 25 9.60 -8.78 20.51
C GLY A 25 10.34 -7.50 20.89
N LEU A 26 10.02 -6.39 20.21
CA LEU A 26 10.60 -5.08 20.52
C LEU A 26 10.20 -4.61 21.94
N TYR A 27 8.93 -4.77 22.31
CA TYR A 27 8.47 -4.48 23.67
C TYR A 27 9.19 -5.33 24.72
N GLY A 28 9.32 -6.63 24.48
CA GLY A 28 10.02 -7.56 25.38
C GLY A 28 11.49 -7.20 25.55
N ALA A 29 12.16 -6.81 24.45
CA ALA A 29 13.54 -6.34 24.49
C ALA A 29 13.67 -5.03 25.28
N PHE A 30 12.79 -4.04 25.04
CA PHE A 30 12.80 -2.77 25.78
C PHE A 30 12.51 -2.93 27.27
N LYS A 31 11.71 -3.93 27.65
CA LYS A 31 11.41 -4.24 29.05
C LYS A 31 12.44 -5.17 29.73
N GLY A 32 13.47 -5.62 29.01
CA GLY A 32 14.48 -6.51 29.56
C GLY A 32 13.93 -7.87 30.00
N LEU A 33 12.90 -8.38 29.32
CA LEU A 33 12.36 -9.71 29.60
C LEU A 33 13.39 -10.77 29.20
N SER A 34 13.47 -11.86 29.96
CA SER A 34 14.49 -12.92 29.77
C SER A 34 14.37 -13.68 28.45
N GLN A 35 13.18 -13.71 27.83
CA GLN A 35 12.91 -14.48 26.61
C GLN A 35 12.00 -13.71 25.61
N PRO A 36 12.47 -12.60 25.01
CA PRO A 36 11.67 -11.77 24.11
C PRO A 36 11.29 -12.53 22.83
N GLY A 37 12.14 -13.45 22.37
CA GLY A 37 11.88 -14.28 21.19
C GLY A 37 10.72 -15.25 21.38
N LEU A 38 10.59 -15.88 22.55
CA LEU A 38 9.48 -16.80 22.84
C LEU A 38 8.15 -16.06 22.96
N LEU A 39 8.16 -14.87 23.56
CA LEU A 39 7.00 -13.96 23.59
C LEU A 39 6.60 -13.52 22.18
N ALA A 40 7.56 -13.14 21.34
CA ALA A 40 7.30 -12.78 19.95
C ALA A 40 6.72 -13.96 19.15
N GLY A 41 7.27 -15.17 19.31
CA GLY A 41 6.80 -16.37 18.61
C GLY A 41 5.38 -16.79 19.02
N THR A 42 5.08 -16.79 20.31
CA THR A 42 3.71 -17.09 20.80
C THR A 42 2.71 -16.03 20.37
N ALA A 43 3.10 -14.75 20.37
CA ALA A 43 2.29 -13.67 19.83
C ALA A 43 2.06 -13.82 18.31
N ALA A 44 3.10 -14.19 17.55
CA ALA A 44 3.01 -14.45 16.12
C ALA A 44 1.99 -15.57 15.81
N PHE A 45 2.07 -16.67 16.55
CA PHE A 45 1.17 -17.81 16.36
C PHE A 45 -0.28 -17.44 16.70
N ASN A 46 -0.52 -16.85 17.88
CA ASN A 46 -1.86 -16.47 18.32
C ASN A 46 -2.50 -15.44 17.38
N SER A 47 -1.73 -14.44 16.94
CA SER A 47 -2.20 -13.44 15.98
C SER A 47 -2.33 -13.99 14.56
N GLY A 48 -1.54 -15.00 14.18
CA GLY A 48 -1.68 -15.72 12.93
C GLY A 48 -3.00 -16.49 12.86
N VAL A 49 -3.36 -17.23 13.92
CA VAL A 49 -4.66 -17.91 14.00
C VAL A 49 -5.81 -16.91 13.94
N ALA A 50 -5.72 -15.82 14.73
CA ALA A 50 -6.74 -14.77 14.71
C ALA A 50 -6.86 -14.09 13.33
N GLY A 51 -5.72 -13.80 12.68
CA GLY A 51 -5.66 -13.25 11.34
C GLY A 51 -6.28 -14.18 10.30
N ALA A 52 -5.94 -15.47 10.34
CA ALA A 52 -6.48 -16.48 9.43
C ALA A 52 -8.01 -16.56 9.52
N VAL A 53 -8.56 -16.59 10.74
CA VAL A 53 -10.01 -16.57 10.95
C VAL A 53 -10.62 -15.27 10.41
N PHE A 54 -10.06 -14.12 10.76
CA PHE A 54 -10.54 -12.81 10.32
C PHE A 54 -10.59 -12.69 8.79
N PHE A 55 -9.47 -12.97 8.11
CA PHE A 55 -9.40 -12.82 6.67
C PHE A 55 -10.24 -13.88 5.95
N SER A 56 -10.34 -15.10 6.47
CA SER A 56 -11.20 -16.13 5.89
C SER A 56 -12.68 -15.74 5.98
N VAL A 57 -13.15 -15.31 7.15
CA VAL A 57 -14.53 -14.85 7.33
C VAL A 57 -14.81 -13.65 6.44
N ARG A 58 -13.87 -12.70 6.38
CA ARG A 58 -14.00 -11.52 5.54
C ARG A 58 -14.19 -11.87 4.07
N GLU A 59 -13.33 -12.72 3.53
CA GLU A 59 -13.27 -12.94 2.09
C GLU A 59 -14.27 -13.99 1.60
N TYR A 60 -14.57 -15.01 2.42
CA TYR A 60 -15.46 -16.11 2.03
C TYR A 60 -16.90 -15.95 2.51
N VAL A 61 -17.15 -15.18 3.57
CA VAL A 61 -18.50 -15.02 4.13
C VAL A 61 -18.98 -13.58 3.93
N VAL A 62 -18.25 -12.61 4.47
CA VAL A 62 -18.72 -11.23 4.55
C VAL A 62 -18.70 -10.54 3.19
N SER A 63 -17.59 -10.60 2.44
CA SER A 63 -17.49 -9.95 1.14
C SER A 63 -18.53 -10.44 0.12
N PRO A 64 -18.77 -11.75 -0.05
CA PRO A 64 -19.84 -12.24 -0.94
C PRO A 64 -21.23 -11.81 -0.48
N LEU A 65 -21.51 -11.90 0.83
CA LEU A 65 -22.81 -11.49 1.37
C LEU A 65 -23.07 -10.00 1.15
N LEU A 66 -22.10 -9.13 1.40
CA LEU A 66 -22.25 -7.69 1.21
C LEU A 66 -22.37 -7.31 -0.27
N LEU A 67 -21.61 -7.95 -1.16
CA LEU A 67 -21.77 -7.78 -2.61
C LEU A 67 -23.16 -8.22 -3.11
N SER A 68 -23.78 -9.21 -2.46
CA SER A 68 -25.12 -9.70 -2.84
C SER A 68 -26.27 -8.90 -2.23
N SER A 69 -26.07 -8.29 -1.06
CA SER A 69 -27.14 -7.69 -0.24
C SER A 69 -27.21 -6.17 -0.29
N ILE A 70 -26.11 -5.49 -0.60
CA ILE A 70 -26.04 -4.03 -0.61
C ILE A 70 -25.93 -3.53 -2.05
N THR A 71 -26.97 -2.85 -2.55
CA THR A 71 -27.03 -2.20 -3.87
C THR A 71 -26.36 -0.82 -3.90
N SER A 72 -25.44 -0.55 -2.97
CA SER A 72 -24.74 0.74 -2.95
C SER A 72 -23.81 0.85 -4.16
N GLU A 73 -23.71 2.04 -4.74
CA GLU A 73 -22.86 2.35 -5.91
C GLU A 73 -21.41 1.85 -5.74
N GLN A 74 -20.88 1.86 -4.50
CA GLN A 74 -19.55 1.34 -4.18
C GLN A 74 -19.41 -0.17 -4.41
N TYR A 75 -20.44 -0.96 -4.08
CA TYR A 75 -20.44 -2.41 -4.27
C TYR A 75 -20.74 -2.78 -5.72
N GLU A 76 -21.59 -2.03 -6.40
CA GLU A 76 -21.77 -2.19 -7.85
C GLU A 76 -20.46 -1.93 -8.60
N ARG A 77 -19.74 -0.87 -8.24
CA ARG A 77 -18.44 -0.58 -8.83
C ARG A 77 -17.46 -1.72 -8.56
N ARG A 78 -17.37 -2.20 -7.32
CA ARG A 78 -16.50 -3.34 -6.98
C ARG A 78 -16.88 -4.60 -7.76
N ARG A 79 -18.17 -4.84 -8.00
CA ARG A 79 -18.65 -5.93 -8.84
C ARG A 79 -18.19 -5.77 -10.30
N ARG A 80 -18.34 -4.57 -10.88
CA ARG A 80 -17.83 -4.27 -12.24
C ARG A 80 -16.31 -4.43 -12.31
N GLU A 81 -15.55 -4.01 -11.30
CA GLU A 81 -14.09 -4.18 -11.25
C GLU A 81 -13.68 -5.65 -11.19
N ILE A 82 -14.39 -6.48 -10.44
CA ILE A 82 -14.14 -7.93 -10.38
C ILE A 82 -14.48 -8.58 -11.73
N GLU A 83 -15.61 -8.22 -12.34
CA GLU A 83 -16.02 -8.72 -13.66
C GLU A 83 -15.02 -8.30 -14.75
N ALA A 84 -14.54 -7.05 -14.75
CA ALA A 84 -13.53 -6.57 -15.68
C ALA A 84 -12.19 -7.34 -15.53
N ARG A 85 -11.79 -7.68 -14.31
CA ARG A 85 -10.60 -8.50 -14.06
C ARG A 85 -10.75 -9.95 -14.50
N HIS A 86 -11.96 -10.51 -14.36
CA HIS A 86 -12.27 -11.83 -14.90
C HIS A 86 -12.13 -11.84 -16.42
N LEU A 87 -12.73 -10.85 -17.08
CA LEU A 87 -12.58 -10.64 -18.51
C LEU A 87 -11.12 -10.44 -18.92
N GLU A 88 -10.33 -9.65 -18.18
CA GLU A 88 -8.90 -9.45 -18.46
C GLU A 88 -8.10 -10.76 -18.34
N LYS A 89 -8.34 -11.56 -17.29
CA LYS A 89 -7.68 -12.87 -17.13
C LYS A 89 -8.06 -13.85 -18.24
N GLU A 90 -9.30 -13.81 -18.72
CA GLU A 90 -9.80 -14.70 -19.78
C GLU A 90 -9.38 -14.26 -21.19
N THR A 91 -9.39 -12.96 -21.48
CA THR A 91 -9.10 -12.42 -22.82
C THR A 91 -7.68 -11.91 -23.00
N GLY A 92 -6.90 -11.77 -21.92
CA GLY A 92 -5.54 -11.22 -21.94
C GLY A 92 -5.46 -9.74 -22.34
N LYS A 93 -6.61 -9.06 -22.53
CA LYS A 93 -6.68 -7.64 -22.86
C LYS A 93 -6.92 -6.84 -21.58
N SER A 94 -6.04 -5.86 -21.32
CA SER A 94 -6.25 -4.95 -20.20
C SER A 94 -7.43 -4.02 -20.51
N VAL A 95 -8.57 -4.33 -19.92
CA VAL A 95 -9.70 -3.41 -19.89
C VAL A 95 -9.39 -2.41 -18.78
N SER A 96 -8.83 -1.26 -19.13
CA SER A 96 -8.67 -0.18 -18.15
C SER A 96 -10.07 0.21 -17.67
N PRO A 97 -10.42 -0.04 -16.39
CA PRO A 97 -11.68 0.45 -15.87
C PRO A 97 -11.65 1.96 -16.03
N ALA A 98 -12.69 2.53 -16.64
CA ALA A 98 -12.83 3.98 -16.76
C ALA A 98 -12.50 4.60 -15.40
N ARG A 99 -11.50 5.50 -15.37
CA ARG A 99 -11.04 6.18 -14.15
C ARG A 99 -12.15 7.11 -13.67
N GLU A 100 -13.18 6.53 -13.08
CA GLU A 100 -14.26 7.25 -12.47
C GLU A 100 -13.70 7.86 -11.18
N HIS A 101 -13.69 9.19 -11.14
CA HIS A 101 -13.15 10.00 -10.05
C HIS A 101 -13.81 9.58 -8.73
N LEU A 102 -13.10 8.76 -7.94
CA LEU A 102 -13.54 8.40 -6.59
C LEU A 102 -13.64 9.68 -5.76
N SER A 103 -14.78 9.89 -5.13
CA SER A 103 -14.89 10.97 -4.15
C SER A 103 -13.97 10.66 -2.96
N TRP A 104 -13.30 11.68 -2.43
CA TRP A 104 -12.42 11.53 -1.27
C TRP A 104 -13.16 10.96 -0.05
N SER A 105 -14.47 11.20 0.07
CA SER A 105 -15.30 10.60 1.13
C SER A 105 -15.44 9.09 0.95
N GLU A 106 -15.60 8.61 -0.27
CA GLU A 106 -15.74 7.17 -0.57
C GLU A 106 -14.44 6.42 -0.30
N MET A 107 -13.30 7.04 -0.62
CA MET A 107 -11.99 6.48 -0.28
C MET A 107 -11.81 6.27 1.22
N ARG A 108 -12.37 7.15 2.07
CA ARG A 108 -12.30 7.02 3.53
C ARG A 108 -13.14 5.88 4.06
N VAL A 109 -14.26 5.59 3.42
CA VAL A 109 -15.22 4.55 3.86
C VAL A 109 -14.93 3.19 3.22
N HIS A 110 -14.00 3.15 2.26
CA HIS A 110 -13.68 1.95 1.51
C HIS A 110 -13.35 0.75 2.41
N LYS A 111 -14.13 -0.34 2.25
CA LYS A 111 -14.02 -1.60 3.00
C LYS A 111 -14.21 -1.49 4.52
N LEU A 112 -14.71 -0.37 5.05
CA LEU A 112 -14.97 -0.23 6.50
C LEU A 112 -15.97 -1.27 6.99
N LEU A 113 -17.07 -1.46 6.26
CA LEU A 113 -18.15 -2.35 6.67
C LEU A 113 -17.70 -3.82 6.66
N ASP A 114 -17.06 -4.28 5.58
CA ASP A 114 -16.46 -5.63 5.50
C ASP A 114 -15.57 -5.92 6.71
N THR A 115 -14.65 -4.99 7.00
CA THR A 115 -13.68 -5.13 8.09
C THR A 115 -14.36 -5.09 9.46
N THR A 116 -15.38 -4.25 9.65
CA THR A 116 -16.11 -4.11 10.91
C THR A 116 -16.93 -5.37 11.21
N VAL A 117 -17.68 -5.89 10.24
CA VAL A 117 -18.50 -7.10 10.40
C VAL A 117 -17.61 -8.33 10.61
N SER A 118 -16.53 -8.45 9.84
CA SER A 118 -15.56 -9.55 10.01
C SER A 118 -14.86 -9.48 11.36
N GLY A 119 -14.54 -8.26 11.82
CA GLY A 119 -13.97 -7.99 13.13
C GLY A 119 -14.91 -8.37 14.26
N ALA A 120 -16.20 -8.04 14.12
CA ALA A 120 -17.24 -8.43 15.05
C ALA A 120 -17.33 -9.96 15.16
N PHE A 121 -17.43 -10.65 14.03
CA PHE A 121 -17.53 -12.11 14.00
C PHE A 121 -16.30 -12.77 14.61
N THR A 122 -15.10 -12.33 14.22
CA THR A 122 -13.84 -12.89 14.71
C THR A 122 -13.66 -12.64 16.20
N GLY A 123 -13.90 -11.41 16.66
CA GLY A 123 -13.81 -11.06 18.07
C GLY A 123 -14.82 -11.85 18.91
N GLY A 124 -16.04 -12.01 18.41
CA GLY A 124 -17.05 -12.86 19.03
C GLY A 124 -16.59 -14.32 19.15
N LEU A 125 -16.12 -14.91 18.06
CA LEU A 125 -15.69 -16.31 18.01
C LEU A 125 -14.49 -16.59 18.93
N LEU A 126 -13.44 -15.76 18.86
CA LEU A 126 -12.23 -15.93 19.68
C LEU A 126 -12.52 -15.74 21.17
N ASN A 127 -13.34 -14.75 21.52
CA ASN A 127 -13.66 -14.46 22.91
C ASN A 127 -14.66 -15.49 23.46
N ALA A 128 -15.54 -16.06 22.62
CA ALA A 128 -16.38 -17.20 22.97
C ALA A 128 -15.57 -18.46 23.24
N TRP A 129 -14.55 -18.72 22.42
CA TRP A 129 -13.66 -19.85 22.62
C TRP A 129 -12.90 -19.74 23.95
N LYS A 130 -12.44 -18.54 24.31
CA LYS A 130 -11.69 -18.29 25.55
C LYS A 130 -12.55 -18.23 26.82
N ARG A 131 -13.74 -17.61 26.75
CA ARG A 131 -14.57 -17.28 27.93
C ARG A 131 -15.98 -17.89 27.90
N GLY A 132 -16.26 -18.78 26.95
CA GLY A 132 -17.58 -19.37 26.75
C GLY A 132 -18.60 -18.37 26.17
N ARG A 133 -19.89 -18.73 26.25
CA ARG A 133 -20.99 -17.95 25.64
C ARG A 133 -21.06 -16.49 26.11
N GLY A 134 -20.69 -16.21 27.36
CA GLY A 134 -20.63 -14.85 27.90
C GLY A 134 -19.59 -13.94 27.23
N GLY A 135 -18.59 -14.52 26.55
CA GLY A 135 -17.55 -13.78 25.83
C GLY A 135 -17.98 -13.27 24.44
N ILE A 136 -19.08 -13.77 23.87
CA ILE A 136 -19.49 -13.45 22.49
C ILE A 136 -19.74 -11.94 22.35
N LEU A 137 -20.68 -11.38 23.12
CA LEU A 137 -21.09 -9.99 22.99
C LEU A 137 -19.94 -8.97 23.24
N PRO A 138 -19.14 -9.07 24.32
CA PRO A 138 -18.01 -8.17 24.47
C PRO A 138 -16.95 -8.39 23.37
N GLY A 139 -16.80 -9.63 22.87
CA GLY A 139 -15.89 -9.96 21.77
C GLY A 139 -16.31 -9.32 20.45
N THR A 140 -17.61 -9.35 20.12
CA THR A 140 -18.14 -8.75 18.90
C THR A 140 -17.98 -7.24 18.90
N VAL A 141 -18.29 -6.58 20.03
CA VAL A 141 -18.16 -5.13 20.17
C VAL A 141 -16.71 -4.68 20.12
N THR A 142 -15.82 -5.35 20.86
CA THR A 142 -14.39 -4.98 20.85
C THR A 142 -13.74 -5.24 19.50
N GLY A 143 -14.02 -6.40 18.88
CA GLY A 143 -13.51 -6.74 17.57
C GLY A 143 -13.97 -5.79 16.47
N SER A 144 -15.25 -5.36 16.50
CA SER A 144 -15.78 -4.40 15.53
C SER A 144 -15.14 -3.02 15.67
N ILE A 145 -15.03 -2.50 16.89
CA ILE A 145 -14.45 -1.17 17.16
C ILE A 145 -12.97 -1.13 16.76
N VAL A 146 -12.18 -2.11 17.19
CA VAL A 146 -10.74 -2.16 16.88
C VAL A 146 -10.52 -2.24 15.37
N CYS A 147 -11.27 -3.11 14.68
CA CYS A 147 -11.16 -3.24 13.23
C CYS A 147 -11.60 -1.98 12.49
N ALA A 148 -12.68 -1.32 12.93
CA ALA A 148 -13.14 -0.07 12.36
C ALA A 148 -12.07 1.04 12.49
N LEU A 149 -11.47 1.20 13.69
CA LEU A 149 -10.43 2.20 13.93
C LEU A 149 -9.19 1.95 13.07
N LEU A 150 -8.72 0.69 13.00
CA LEU A 150 -7.57 0.32 12.16
C LEU A 150 -7.84 0.63 10.69
N GLN A 151 -9.03 0.30 10.20
CA GLN A 151 -9.39 0.53 8.81
C GLN A 151 -9.57 2.02 8.49
N VAL A 152 -10.13 2.82 9.41
CA VAL A 152 -10.18 4.30 9.26
C VAL A 152 -8.76 4.87 9.21
N GLY A 153 -7.87 4.45 10.12
CA GLY A 153 -6.47 4.89 10.13
C GLY A 153 -5.74 4.55 8.83
N TYR A 154 -5.90 3.33 8.33
CA TYR A 154 -5.32 2.90 7.05
C TYR A 154 -5.86 3.71 5.87
N ASN A 155 -7.17 3.98 5.84
CA ASN A 155 -7.80 4.74 4.77
C ASN A 155 -7.34 6.21 4.78
N GLU A 156 -7.23 6.85 5.96
CA GLU A 156 -6.69 8.21 6.09
C GLU A 156 -5.22 8.30 5.68
N LEU A 157 -4.38 7.34 6.09
CA LEU A 157 -2.98 7.27 5.64
C LEU A 157 -2.87 7.11 4.11
N SER A 158 -3.75 6.31 3.52
CA SER A 158 -3.82 6.11 2.07
C SER A 158 -4.22 7.39 1.34
N VAL A 159 -5.21 8.12 1.86
CA VAL A 159 -5.62 9.43 1.34
C VAL A 159 -4.50 10.45 1.46
N GLN A 160 -3.79 10.50 2.60
CA GLN A 160 -2.65 11.39 2.79
C GLN A 160 -1.52 11.08 1.80
N ARG A 161 -1.17 9.80 1.63
CA ARG A 161 -0.18 9.36 0.63
C ARG A 161 -0.60 9.77 -0.78
N LEU A 162 -1.86 9.55 -1.15
CA LEU A 162 -2.35 9.91 -2.48
C LEU A 162 -2.30 11.42 -2.70
N LYS A 163 -2.69 12.23 -1.70
CA LYS A 163 -2.57 13.70 -1.75
C LYS A 163 -1.11 14.14 -1.89
N TYR A 164 -0.20 13.52 -1.15
CA TYR A 164 1.23 13.81 -1.24
C TYR A 164 1.79 13.50 -2.63
N VAL A 165 1.52 12.31 -3.17
CA VAL A 165 1.95 11.90 -4.51
C VAL A 165 1.32 12.80 -5.59
N SER A 166 0.03 13.11 -5.48
CA SER A 166 -0.66 13.99 -6.43
C SER A 166 -0.07 15.40 -6.45
N ARG A 167 0.25 15.98 -5.29
CA ARG A 167 0.93 17.28 -5.20
C ARG A 167 2.31 17.24 -5.85
N ARG A 168 3.10 16.19 -5.57
CA ARG A 168 4.44 16.02 -6.13
C ARG A 168 4.40 15.91 -7.67
N LEU A 169 3.44 15.15 -8.21
CA LEU A 169 3.25 15.02 -9.66
C LEU A 169 2.84 16.34 -10.32
N LYS A 170 1.91 17.10 -9.70
CA LYS A 170 1.55 18.43 -10.20
C LYS A 170 2.74 19.38 -10.21
N GLN A 171 3.52 19.41 -9.13
CA GLN A 171 4.71 20.24 -9.04
C GLN A 171 5.76 19.88 -10.11
N SER A 172 5.98 18.58 -10.37
CA SER A 172 6.87 18.16 -11.46
C SER A 172 6.35 18.54 -12.84
N GLN A 173 5.03 18.47 -13.06
CA GLN A 173 4.41 18.87 -14.32
C GLN A 173 4.50 20.38 -14.55
N ASP A 174 4.30 21.19 -13.51
CA ASP A 174 4.42 22.64 -13.59
C ASP A 174 5.88 23.09 -13.79
N ALA A 175 6.84 22.43 -13.12
CA ALA A 175 8.27 22.67 -13.35
C ALA A 175 8.71 22.30 -14.78
N SER A 176 8.12 21.25 -15.37
CA SER A 176 8.38 20.87 -16.77
C SER A 176 7.74 21.83 -17.78
N LYS A 177 6.58 22.44 -17.45
CA LYS A 177 5.93 23.43 -18.32
C LYS A 177 6.63 24.79 -18.29
N ASN A 178 7.25 25.14 -17.17
CA ASN A 178 7.94 26.42 -16.97
C ASN A 178 9.45 26.36 -17.23
N SER A 179 10.00 25.19 -17.61
CA SER A 179 11.34 25.14 -18.19
C SER A 179 11.25 25.70 -19.61
N PRO A 180 11.85 26.86 -19.91
CA PRO A 180 11.88 27.35 -21.28
C PRO A 180 12.57 26.27 -22.11
N VAL A 181 11.93 25.87 -23.21
CA VAL A 181 12.60 25.12 -24.28
C VAL A 181 13.78 26.00 -24.69
N LEU A 182 14.96 25.68 -24.15
CA LEU A 182 16.24 26.11 -24.69
C LEU A 182 16.34 25.45 -26.06
N VAL A 183 15.75 26.11 -27.05
CA VAL A 183 16.24 26.10 -28.41
C VAL A 183 17.75 26.25 -28.28
N ALA A 184 18.48 25.27 -28.80
CA ALA A 184 19.93 25.27 -28.85
C ALA A 184 20.41 26.63 -29.36
N GLN A 185 20.91 27.46 -28.45
CA GLN A 185 21.62 28.67 -28.79
C GLN A 185 23.02 28.53 -28.21
N GLU A 186 23.97 28.55 -29.14
CA GLU A 186 25.40 28.32 -28.95
C GLU A 186 26.00 29.10 -27.77
N THR A 187 26.81 28.36 -27.01
CA THR A 187 28.14 28.77 -26.53
C THR A 187 28.44 30.28 -26.52
N LYS A 188 28.21 30.92 -25.37
CA LYS A 188 29.08 32.03 -24.96
C LYS A 188 29.18 32.15 -23.44
N VAL A 189 30.34 31.74 -22.93
CA VAL A 189 30.82 31.98 -21.58
C VAL A 189 31.03 33.49 -21.40
N PRO A 190 30.60 34.07 -20.27
CA PRO A 190 31.56 34.84 -19.50
C PRO A 190 31.50 34.55 -18.00
N SER A 191 32.69 34.39 -17.44
CA SER A 191 33.02 34.39 -16.03
C SER A 191 32.62 35.70 -15.34
N SER A 192 31.88 35.61 -14.23
CA SER A 192 32.10 36.47 -13.06
C SER A 192 31.39 35.89 -11.84
N LEU A 193 32.17 35.58 -10.81
CA LEU A 193 31.73 35.35 -9.43
C LEU A 193 31.12 36.64 -8.86
N PRO A 194 30.17 36.48 -7.93
CA PRO A 194 30.31 37.20 -6.67
C PRO A 194 30.19 36.27 -5.48
N ASP A 195 31.19 36.36 -4.60
CA ASP A 195 31.12 35.98 -3.20
C ASP A 195 29.92 36.66 -2.53
N SER A 196 29.15 35.91 -1.74
CA SER A 196 28.22 36.45 -0.77
C SER A 196 28.09 35.46 0.38
N ASP A 197 28.56 35.95 1.52
CA ASP A 197 28.70 35.32 2.82
C ASP A 197 27.38 34.75 3.39
N GLU A 198 27.55 33.62 4.08
CA GLU A 198 27.12 33.38 5.46
C GLU A 198 25.70 33.85 5.89
N SER A 199 24.78 32.89 5.93
CA SER A 199 23.69 32.90 6.91
C SER A 199 23.28 31.46 7.24
N ASP A 200 24.02 30.85 8.16
CA ASP A 200 23.65 29.62 8.84
C ASP A 200 22.37 29.86 9.66
N SER A 201 21.23 29.63 9.03
CA SER A 201 19.98 29.36 9.73
C SER A 201 19.72 27.86 9.68
N GLU A 202 20.25 27.15 10.68
CA GLU A 202 19.94 25.75 10.93
C GLU A 202 18.42 25.53 10.81
N PRO A 203 17.94 24.73 9.84
CA PRO A 203 16.52 24.48 9.71
C PRO A 203 16.06 23.73 10.97
N LYS A 204 15.11 24.33 11.70
CA LYS A 204 14.48 23.76 12.90
C LYS A 204 14.02 22.33 12.59
N LYS A 205 14.79 21.34 13.03
CA LYS A 205 14.53 19.91 12.86
C LYS A 205 13.10 19.63 13.33
N THR A 206 12.27 19.16 12.40
CA THR A 206 10.85 18.90 12.68
C THR A 206 10.77 17.75 13.68
N VAL A 207 9.72 17.69 14.51
CA VAL A 207 9.54 16.61 15.51
C VAL A 207 9.71 15.21 14.90
N ALA A 208 9.33 15.05 13.62
CA ALA A 208 9.58 13.86 12.82
C ALA A 208 11.08 13.52 12.68
N ASP A 209 11.95 14.51 12.42
CA ASP A 209 13.40 14.30 12.31
C ASP A 209 14.02 13.81 13.61
N ARG A 210 13.50 14.27 14.77
CA ARG A 210 13.94 13.77 16.09
C ARG A 210 13.55 12.31 16.32
N ILE A 211 12.33 11.94 15.92
CA ILE A 211 11.87 10.54 16.03
C ILE A 211 12.68 9.65 15.08
N ILE A 212 12.90 10.08 13.84
CA ILE A 212 13.69 9.35 12.85
C ILE A 212 15.14 9.17 13.33
N SER A 213 15.75 10.20 13.93
CA SER A 213 17.09 10.10 14.51
C SER A 213 17.16 9.15 15.72
N LEU A 214 16.08 9.02 16.50
CA LEU A 214 16.03 8.12 17.65
C LEU A 214 16.06 6.64 17.23
N PHE A 215 15.59 6.33 16.01
CA PHE A 215 15.63 4.98 15.44
C PHE A 215 16.89 4.69 14.61
N GLY A 216 17.88 5.60 14.59
CA GLY A 216 19.13 5.40 13.86
C GLY A 216 18.99 5.39 12.33
N LEU A 217 17.82 5.78 11.81
CA LEU A 217 17.57 5.90 10.39
C LEU A 217 17.97 7.31 9.96
N SER A 218 19.05 7.48 9.21
CA SER A 218 19.36 8.79 8.63
C SER A 218 18.42 9.04 7.44
N LYS A 219 17.95 10.28 7.31
CA LYS A 219 17.25 10.71 6.10
C LYS A 219 18.25 10.62 4.95
N VAL A 220 17.98 9.75 3.98
CA VAL A 220 18.79 9.69 2.75
C VAL A 220 18.79 11.09 2.14
N PRO A 221 19.95 11.72 1.94
CA PRO A 221 20.01 13.07 1.38
C PRO A 221 19.34 13.07 0.00
N ASP A 222 18.64 14.16 -0.32
CA ASP A 222 17.80 14.24 -1.51
C ASP A 222 18.59 13.94 -2.79
N ASP A 223 19.89 14.26 -2.81
CA ASP A 223 20.82 13.98 -3.90
C ASP A 223 21.01 12.48 -4.15
N GLN A 224 21.19 11.70 -3.09
CA GLN A 224 21.31 10.24 -3.18
C GLN A 224 19.99 9.60 -3.60
N TYR A 225 18.85 10.16 -3.17
CA TYR A 225 17.54 9.69 -3.60
C TYR A 225 17.33 9.96 -5.10
N LEU A 226 17.71 11.14 -5.58
CA LEU A 226 17.66 11.49 -7.01
C LEU A 226 18.58 10.61 -7.85
N GLU A 227 19.78 10.31 -7.35
CA GLU A 227 20.71 9.40 -8.02
C GLU A 227 20.13 7.98 -8.12
N LYS A 228 19.51 7.48 -7.04
CA LYS A 228 18.83 6.19 -7.05
C LYS A 228 17.66 6.15 -8.04
N LEU A 229 16.87 7.22 -8.13
CA LEU A 229 15.80 7.32 -9.12
C LEU A 229 16.33 7.35 -10.57
N ARG A 230 17.46 8.04 -10.82
CA ARG A 230 18.12 8.02 -12.14
C ARG A 230 18.60 6.63 -12.50
N GLN A 231 19.21 5.92 -11.55
CA GLN A 231 19.66 4.54 -11.72
C GLN A 231 18.49 3.58 -12.02
N GLU A 232 17.37 3.70 -11.29
CA GLU A 232 16.16 2.91 -11.55
C GLU A 232 15.59 3.21 -12.94
N ARG A 233 15.51 4.49 -13.32
CA ARG A 233 15.08 4.91 -14.67
C ARG A 233 15.96 4.30 -15.74
N ASP A 234 17.29 4.36 -15.60
CA ASP A 234 18.24 3.81 -16.56
C ASP A 234 18.16 2.27 -16.65
N ALA A 235 17.85 1.61 -15.52
CA ALA A 235 17.61 0.17 -15.51
C ALA A 235 16.33 -0.21 -16.27
N TYR A 236 15.24 0.55 -16.10
CA TYR A 236 13.99 0.32 -16.84
C TYR A 236 14.13 0.62 -18.33
N VAL A 237 14.79 1.71 -18.70
CA VAL A 237 15.07 2.03 -20.11
C VAL A 237 15.86 0.91 -20.77
N ARG A 238 16.92 0.40 -20.13
CA ARG A 238 17.67 -0.76 -20.65
C ARG A 238 16.80 -2.00 -20.81
N ARG A 239 15.84 -2.22 -19.91
CA ARG A 239 14.93 -3.35 -20.01
C ARG A 239 13.92 -3.20 -21.14
N ILE A 240 13.42 -1.98 -21.38
CA ILE A 240 12.53 -1.66 -22.51
C ILE A 240 13.25 -1.93 -23.82
N HIS A 241 14.46 -1.41 -24.01
CA HIS A 241 15.25 -1.63 -25.22
C HIS A 241 15.51 -3.13 -25.50
N ARG A 242 15.76 -3.93 -24.44
CA ARG A 242 15.91 -5.38 -24.59
C ARG A 242 14.62 -6.06 -25.06
N LEU A 243 13.48 -5.65 -24.50
CA LEU A 243 12.18 -6.20 -24.89
C LEU A 243 11.79 -5.78 -26.32
N GLU A 244 12.08 -4.55 -26.70
CA GLU A 244 11.85 -4.06 -28.07
C GLU A 244 12.67 -4.86 -29.10
N ALA A 245 13.94 -5.14 -28.79
CA ALA A 245 14.79 -5.99 -29.64
C ALA A 245 14.23 -7.42 -29.78
N GLN A 246 13.78 -8.02 -28.68
CA GLN A 246 13.16 -9.36 -28.70
C GLN A 246 11.87 -9.38 -29.55
N ILE A 247 11.04 -8.35 -29.45
CA ILE A 247 9.81 -8.22 -30.24
C ILE A 247 10.16 -8.10 -31.74
N GLU A 248 11.22 -7.37 -32.10
CA GLU A 248 11.65 -7.23 -33.49
C GLU A 248 12.20 -8.54 -34.05
N GLU A 249 12.99 -9.30 -33.28
CA GLU A 249 13.45 -10.64 -33.64
C GLU A 249 12.29 -11.64 -33.79
N GLU A 250 11.30 -11.60 -32.91
CA GLU A 250 10.10 -12.45 -33.01
C GLU A 250 9.28 -12.11 -34.27
N LYS A 251 9.14 -10.81 -34.60
CA LYS A 251 8.48 -10.38 -35.85
C LYS A 251 9.24 -10.81 -37.09
N ARG A 252 10.59 -10.75 -37.07
CA ARG A 252 11.42 -11.21 -38.20
C ARG A 252 11.43 -12.73 -38.35
N SER A 253 11.37 -13.48 -37.25
CA SER A 253 11.37 -14.96 -37.25
C SER A 253 10.01 -15.59 -37.51
N LYS A 254 8.90 -14.83 -37.39
CA LYS A 254 7.55 -15.25 -37.80
C LYS A 254 7.07 -14.56 -39.11
N PRO A 255 7.79 -14.65 -40.25
CA PRO A 255 7.21 -14.22 -41.50
C PRO A 255 6.15 -15.24 -41.94
N SER A 256 4.90 -14.78 -42.10
CA SER A 256 3.87 -15.40 -42.94
C SER A 256 3.53 -16.89 -42.69
N ALA A 257 2.83 -17.18 -41.59
CA ALA A 257 1.96 -18.36 -41.46
C ALA A 257 0.47 -17.99 -41.59
N VAL A 258 0.18 -16.88 -42.27
CA VAL A 258 -1.18 -16.44 -42.61
C VAL A 258 -1.19 -16.12 -44.11
N SER A 259 -1.37 -17.16 -44.92
CA SER A 259 -1.89 -17.10 -46.28
C SER A 259 -2.72 -18.36 -46.50
#